data_AF-V5H6K1-F1
#
_entry.id   AF-V5H6K1-F1
#
_cell.length_a   1.000
_cell.length_b   1.000
_cell.length_c   1.000
_cell.angle_alpha   90.00
_cell.angle_beta   90.00
_cell.angle_gamma   90.00
#
_symmetry.space_group_name_H-M   'P 1'
#
loop_
_entity.id
_entity.type
_entity.pdbx_description
1 polymer ?
#
loop_
_entity_poly.entity_id
_entity_poly.type
_entity_poly.pdbx_seq_one_letter_code
_entity_poly.pdbx_strand_id
1 'polypeptide(L)'
;MPKSARLASTERLFVNPLYCSALIDQSLAMNRRKDDEDIRGDAESPHMQRHLDHTVRIYACVTMWHETADEMKKALKSVFRMDDDQCARRNAQEYLKRVDPDYYEFEAHVLFDDAFEESDDNGEEMVVNRFVKQLVEVVDIAASDVHQCERRLRPPEKIATPYGGRLVWRMPGKNKLVVHLKDRSKIRNRKRWSQVM
;
A
#
# COMPACT_ATOMS: atom_id res chain seq x y z
N MET A 1 -25.88 -20.91 -6.43
CA MET A 1 -25.09 -20.75 -5.18
C MET A 1 -25.10 -19.28 -4.81
N PRO A 2 -25.20 -18.91 -3.52
CA PRO A 2 -25.19 -17.52 -3.12
C PRO A 2 -23.88 -16.84 -3.56
N LYS A 3 -23.99 -15.62 -4.06
CA LYS A 3 -22.89 -14.78 -4.57
C LYS A 3 -22.08 -14.22 -3.41
N SER A 4 -21.29 -15.07 -2.75
CA SER A 4 -20.36 -14.65 -1.70
C SER A 4 -18.98 -14.35 -2.28
N ALA A 5 -18.36 -13.25 -1.85
CA ALA A 5 -16.95 -12.97 -2.12
C ALA A 5 -16.06 -14.13 -1.65
N ARG A 6 -14.94 -14.36 -2.35
CA ARG A 6 -13.91 -15.33 -1.91
C ARG A 6 -13.44 -14.93 -0.51
N LEU A 7 -13.40 -15.89 0.42
CA LEU A 7 -13.05 -15.68 1.84
C LEU A 7 -13.99 -14.74 2.61
N ALA A 8 -15.28 -14.71 2.28
CA ALA A 8 -16.27 -14.01 3.09
C ALA A 8 -16.28 -14.52 4.55
N SER A 9 -16.50 -13.61 5.51
CA SER A 9 -16.57 -13.93 6.93
C SER A 9 -17.72 -14.90 7.25
N THR A 10 -17.57 -15.69 8.31
CA THR A 10 -18.58 -16.66 8.77
C THR A 10 -19.93 -16.01 9.06
N GLU A 11 -19.93 -14.81 9.65
CA GLU A 11 -21.13 -14.01 9.92
C GLU A 11 -21.91 -13.62 8.65
N ARG A 12 -21.21 -13.52 7.52
CA ARG A 12 -21.80 -13.17 6.23
C ARG A 12 -22.32 -14.40 5.49
N LEU A 13 -21.72 -15.56 5.72
CA LEU A 13 -22.06 -16.83 5.06
C LEU A 13 -23.19 -17.60 5.76
N PHE A 14 -23.25 -17.52 7.09
CA PHE A 14 -24.14 -18.34 7.91
C PHE A 14 -25.06 -17.47 8.79
N VAL A 15 -26.24 -18.00 9.11
CA VAL A 15 -27.19 -17.32 10.02
C VAL A 15 -26.65 -17.42 11.45
N ASN A 16 -26.26 -18.62 11.87
CA ASN A 16 -25.65 -18.89 13.17
C ASN A 16 -24.12 -19.08 13.04
N PRO A 17 -23.33 -18.58 14.00
CA PRO A 17 -21.88 -18.71 13.98
C PRO A 17 -21.38 -20.13 14.30
N LEU A 18 -22.24 -20.99 14.88
CA LEU A 18 -21.90 -22.35 15.31
C LEU A 18 -22.55 -23.41 14.40
N TYR A 19 -21.91 -24.57 14.31
CA TYR A 19 -22.40 -25.73 13.56
C TYR A 19 -22.52 -26.97 14.46
N CYS A 20 -23.36 -27.92 14.06
CA CYS A 20 -23.47 -29.22 14.72
C CYS A 20 -22.35 -30.15 14.23
N SER A 21 -21.48 -30.61 15.13
CA SER A 21 -20.36 -31.50 14.79
C SER A 21 -20.78 -32.91 14.36
N ALA A 22 -21.94 -33.38 14.81
CA ALA A 22 -22.45 -34.70 14.42
C ALA A 22 -23.04 -34.72 12.99
N LEU A 23 -23.47 -33.57 12.47
CA LEU A 23 -24.15 -33.42 11.18
C LEU A 23 -23.63 -32.17 10.46
N ILE A 24 -22.32 -32.12 10.21
CA ILE A 24 -21.64 -30.91 9.71
C ILE A 24 -22.22 -30.48 8.37
N ASP A 25 -22.37 -31.40 7.41
CA ASP A 25 -22.81 -31.05 6.06
C ASP A 25 -24.25 -30.52 6.05
N GLN A 26 -25.16 -31.18 6.76
CA GLN A 26 -26.55 -30.75 6.87
C GLN A 26 -26.66 -29.43 7.66
N SER A 27 -25.89 -29.32 8.75
CA SER A 27 -25.86 -28.11 9.59
C SER A 27 -25.36 -26.91 8.79
N LEU A 28 -24.30 -27.03 8.02
CA LEU A 28 -23.77 -25.94 7.20
C LEU A 28 -24.71 -25.62 6.03
N ALA A 29 -25.30 -26.63 5.38
CA ALA A 29 -26.22 -26.43 4.26
C ALA A 29 -27.50 -25.69 4.68
N MET A 30 -28.10 -26.06 5.81
CA MET A 30 -29.32 -25.42 6.33
C MET A 30 -29.06 -24.07 6.99
N ASN A 31 -27.87 -23.85 7.54
CA ASN A 31 -27.48 -22.60 8.19
C ASN A 31 -26.90 -21.55 7.22
N ARG A 32 -26.72 -21.89 5.95
CA ARG A 32 -26.20 -20.98 4.93
C ARG A 32 -27.24 -19.92 4.59
N ARG A 33 -26.85 -18.63 4.62
CA ARG A 33 -27.73 -17.53 4.19
C ARG A 33 -28.06 -17.68 2.70
N LYS A 34 -29.34 -17.46 2.36
CA LYS A 34 -29.77 -17.31 0.97
C LYS A 34 -29.63 -15.83 0.58
N ASP A 35 -29.32 -15.58 -0.69
CA ASP A 35 -29.36 -14.22 -1.22
C ASP A 35 -30.84 -13.88 -1.44
N ASP A 36 -31.38 -12.97 -0.62
CA ASP A 36 -32.73 -12.41 -0.83
C ASP A 36 -32.68 -11.36 -1.95
N GLU A 37 -32.54 -11.80 -3.19
CA GLU A 37 -32.85 -10.98 -4.36
C GLU A 37 -33.92 -11.70 -5.18
N ASP A 38 -35.19 -11.26 -5.02
CA ASP A 38 -36.24 -11.30 -6.07
C ASP A 38 -37.64 -10.86 -5.59
N ILE A 39 -37.77 -9.84 -4.73
CA ILE A 39 -39.05 -9.10 -4.60
C ILE A 39 -38.78 -7.61 -4.38
N ARG A 40 -38.40 -6.90 -5.43
CA ARG A 40 -38.65 -5.46 -5.66
C ARG A 40 -38.20 -5.13 -7.08
N GLY A 41 -39.19 -4.99 -7.95
CA GLY A 41 -39.01 -4.81 -9.39
C GLY A 41 -38.33 -3.50 -9.78
N ASP A 42 -37.81 -3.52 -11.00
CA ASP A 42 -37.60 -2.42 -11.94
C ASP A 42 -37.62 -1.00 -11.37
N ALA A 43 -36.48 -0.56 -10.85
CA ALA A 43 -36.08 0.83 -10.81
C ALA A 43 -34.55 0.90 -10.69
N GLU A 44 -33.91 1.56 -11.66
CA GLU A 44 -32.51 2.01 -11.72
C GLU A 44 -31.54 1.43 -10.66
N SER A 45 -30.68 0.51 -11.12
CA SER A 45 -29.75 -0.28 -10.31
C SER A 45 -29.01 0.50 -9.19
N PRO A 46 -29.41 0.34 -7.91
CA PRO A 46 -28.71 0.92 -6.77
C PRO A 46 -27.42 0.16 -6.40
N HIS A 47 -27.05 -0.88 -7.17
CA HIS A 47 -25.81 -1.62 -6.99
C HIS A 47 -24.56 -0.81 -7.35
N MET A 48 -24.68 0.19 -8.23
CA MET A 48 -23.53 1.00 -8.62
C MET A 48 -23.05 1.94 -7.50
N GLN A 49 -23.96 2.43 -6.66
CA GLN A 49 -23.63 3.34 -5.56
C GLN A 49 -23.05 2.64 -4.32
N ARG A 50 -23.45 1.39 -4.02
CA ARG A 50 -22.94 0.67 -2.83
C ARG A 50 -21.50 0.18 -2.95
N HIS A 51 -20.96 0.03 -4.16
CA HIS A 51 -19.58 -0.44 -4.37
C HIS A 51 -18.54 0.69 -4.37
N LEU A 52 -18.98 1.93 -4.51
CA LEU A 52 -18.14 3.13 -4.39
C LEU A 52 -17.75 3.42 -2.93
N ASP A 53 -18.53 2.92 -1.96
CA ASP A 53 -18.38 3.30 -0.54
C ASP A 53 -17.16 2.68 0.16
N HIS A 54 -16.55 1.62 -0.39
CA HIS A 54 -15.38 0.96 0.21
C HIS A 54 -14.35 0.53 -0.85
N THR A 55 -13.76 1.48 -1.56
CA THR A 55 -12.53 1.18 -2.32
C THR A 55 -11.43 0.82 -1.33
N VAL A 56 -10.87 -0.38 -1.47
CA VAL A 56 -9.80 -0.87 -0.60
C VAL A 56 -8.53 -0.07 -0.89
N ARG A 57 -7.84 0.37 0.16
CA ARG A 57 -6.52 1.00 0.05
C ARG A 57 -5.44 0.07 0.59
N ILE A 58 -4.41 -0.16 -0.22
CA ILE A 58 -3.24 -0.94 0.13
C ILE A 58 -2.11 0.01 0.53
N TYR A 59 -1.63 -0.15 1.75
CA TYR A 59 -0.42 0.48 2.25
C TYR A 59 0.73 -0.53 2.22
N ALA A 60 1.66 -0.35 1.28
CA ALA A 60 2.86 -1.17 1.23
C ALA A 60 3.95 -0.55 2.10
N CYS A 61 4.41 -1.27 3.13
CA CYS A 61 5.43 -0.80 4.05
C CYS A 61 6.70 -1.64 3.91
N VAL A 62 7.85 -0.98 3.79
CA VAL A 62 9.18 -1.60 3.77
C VAL A 62 10.07 -0.91 4.80
N THR A 63 10.84 -1.67 5.57
CA THR A 63 11.85 -1.11 6.49
C THR A 63 13.23 -1.22 5.86
N MET A 64 14.08 -0.21 6.01
CA MET A 64 15.47 -0.19 5.53
C MET A 64 16.39 0.38 6.61
N TRP A 65 17.63 -0.10 6.69
CA TRP A 65 18.66 0.46 7.59
C TRP A 65 20.04 0.47 6.91
N HIS A 66 20.56 -0.70 6.53
CA HIS A 66 21.83 -0.85 5.81
C HIS A 66 21.69 -1.79 4.61
N GLU A 67 20.61 -1.64 3.86
CA GLU A 67 20.37 -2.42 2.65
C GLU A 67 21.42 -2.09 1.58
N THR A 68 21.82 -3.10 0.80
CA THR A 68 22.64 -2.90 -0.40
C THR A 68 21.82 -2.25 -1.51
N ALA A 69 22.49 -1.65 -2.50
CA ALA A 69 21.81 -1.03 -3.64
C ALA A 69 20.88 -2.03 -4.37
N ASP A 70 21.29 -3.28 -4.50
CA ASP A 70 20.50 -4.34 -5.13
C ASP A 70 19.27 -4.75 -4.30
N GLU A 71 19.38 -4.78 -2.98
CA GLU A 71 18.25 -5.05 -2.07
C GLU A 71 17.23 -3.92 -2.13
N MET A 72 17.69 -2.66 -2.02
CA MET A 72 16.83 -1.47 -2.20
C MET A 72 16.15 -1.49 -3.58
N LYS A 73 16.90 -1.81 -4.63
CA LYS A 73 16.40 -1.88 -6.01
C LYS A 73 15.31 -2.94 -6.16
N LYS A 74 15.51 -4.13 -5.59
CA LYS A 74 14.50 -5.21 -5.62
C LYS A 74 13.21 -4.78 -4.92
N ALA A 75 13.30 -4.16 -3.75
CA ALA A 75 12.14 -3.66 -3.02
C ALA A 75 11.40 -2.57 -3.82
N LEU A 76 12.13 -1.58 -4.34
CA LEU A 76 11.56 -0.49 -5.12
C LEU A 76 10.97 -0.96 -6.45
N LYS A 77 11.56 -1.94 -7.13
CA LYS A 77 10.95 -2.57 -8.32
C LYS A 77 9.58 -3.15 -8.02
N SER A 78 9.41 -3.81 -6.88
CA SER A 78 8.09 -4.34 -6.47
C SER A 78 7.09 -3.21 -6.25
N VAL A 79 7.50 -2.11 -5.63
CA VAL A 79 6.66 -0.91 -5.45
C VAL A 79 6.25 -0.30 -6.79
N PHE A 80 7.18 -0.10 -7.72
CA PHE A 80 6.88 0.46 -9.05
C PHE A 80 5.97 -0.45 -9.89
N ARG A 81 6.09 -1.78 -9.77
CA ARG A 81 5.16 -2.70 -10.44
C ARG A 81 3.73 -2.58 -9.89
N MET A 82 3.58 -2.39 -8.57
CA MET A 82 2.26 -2.13 -7.99
C MET A 82 1.69 -0.78 -8.42
N ASP A 83 2.53 0.25 -8.52
CA ASP A 83 2.13 1.56 -9.05
C ASP A 83 1.63 1.46 -10.51
N ASP A 84 2.31 0.65 -11.34
CA ASP A 84 1.92 0.42 -12.73
C ASP A 84 0.59 -0.37 -12.85
N ASP A 85 0.42 -1.46 -12.08
CA ASP A 85 -0.82 -2.24 -12.03
C ASP A 85 -2.02 -1.37 -11.62
N GLN A 86 -1.88 -0.59 -10.55
CA GLN A 86 -2.92 0.29 -10.06
C GLN A 86 -3.27 1.39 -11.10
N CYS A 87 -2.24 1.92 -11.78
CA CYS A 87 -2.44 2.89 -12.85
C CYS A 87 -3.22 2.29 -14.03
N ALA A 88 -2.87 1.07 -14.46
CA ALA A 88 -3.56 0.38 -15.54
C ALA A 88 -5.03 0.13 -15.20
N ARG A 89 -5.33 -0.34 -13.98
CA ARG A 89 -6.70 -0.54 -13.49
C ARG A 89 -7.51 0.76 -13.47
N ARG A 90 -6.91 1.85 -12.96
CA ARG A 90 -7.56 3.18 -12.93
C ARG A 90 -7.91 3.66 -14.34
N ASN A 91 -6.97 3.55 -15.29
CA ASN A 91 -7.20 3.95 -16.67
C ASN A 91 -8.27 3.08 -17.35
N ALA A 92 -8.30 1.77 -17.07
CA ALA A 92 -9.30 0.86 -17.61
C ALA A 92 -10.71 1.18 -17.10
N GLN A 93 -10.87 1.51 -15.81
CA GLN A 93 -12.15 1.95 -15.25
C GLN A 93 -12.63 3.25 -15.91
N GLU A 94 -11.75 4.23 -16.06
CA GLU A 94 -12.07 5.54 -16.67
C GLU A 94 -12.49 5.39 -18.14
N TYR A 95 -11.81 4.51 -18.89
CA TYR A 95 -12.10 4.28 -20.31
C TYR A 95 -13.35 3.43 -20.55
N LEU A 96 -13.51 2.30 -19.84
CA LEU A 96 -14.60 1.36 -20.05
C LEU A 96 -15.90 1.76 -19.32
N LYS A 97 -15.85 2.78 -18.46
CA LYS A 97 -16.96 3.23 -17.60
C LYS A 97 -17.61 2.08 -16.81
N ARG A 98 -16.83 1.05 -16.49
CA ARG A 98 -17.24 -0.11 -15.71
C ARG A 98 -16.42 -0.16 -14.43
N VAL A 99 -17.08 -0.45 -13.32
CA VAL A 99 -16.42 -0.65 -12.03
C VAL A 99 -15.65 -1.97 -12.07
N ASP A 100 -14.33 -1.88 -11.93
CA ASP A 100 -13.48 -3.04 -11.62
C ASP A 100 -13.75 -3.46 -10.16
N PRO A 101 -14.32 -4.66 -9.91
CA PRO A 101 -14.60 -5.14 -8.56
C PRO A 101 -13.35 -5.32 -7.70
N ASP A 102 -12.18 -5.49 -8.32
CA ASP A 102 -10.88 -5.69 -7.66
C ASP A 102 -10.04 -4.41 -7.59
N TYR A 103 -10.66 -3.24 -7.85
CA TYR A 103 -9.95 -1.96 -7.80
C TYR A 103 -9.48 -1.63 -6.39
N TYR A 104 -8.26 -1.10 -6.31
CA TYR A 104 -7.67 -0.64 -5.08
C TYR A 104 -6.91 0.67 -5.29
N GLU A 105 -6.74 1.41 -4.20
CA GLU A 105 -5.81 2.53 -4.11
C GLU A 105 -4.49 2.06 -3.52
N PHE A 106 -3.38 2.68 -3.92
CA PHE A 106 -2.04 2.25 -3.52
C PHE A 106 -1.23 3.41 -2.96
N GLU A 107 -0.58 3.17 -1.82
CA GLU A 107 0.41 4.07 -1.24
C GLU A 107 1.58 3.26 -0.67
N ALA A 108 2.81 3.70 -0.96
CA ALA A 108 4.01 3.00 -0.53
C ALA A 108 4.79 3.82 0.50
N HIS A 109 5.20 3.17 1.58
CA HIS A 109 5.97 3.75 2.68
C HIS A 109 7.28 2.98 2.87
N VAL A 110 8.39 3.71 2.90
CA VAL A 110 9.70 3.17 3.29
C VAL A 110 10.08 3.80 4.63
N LEU A 111 10.29 2.97 5.64
CA LEU A 111 10.70 3.36 6.98
C LEU A 111 12.22 3.17 7.09
N PHE A 112 12.97 4.26 7.03
CA PHE A 112 14.43 4.26 7.01
C PHE A 112 14.99 4.54 8.40
N ASP A 113 15.52 3.50 9.06
CA ASP A 113 16.16 3.62 10.37
C ASP A 113 17.55 4.26 10.26
N ASP A 114 17.91 5.06 11.27
CA ASP A 114 19.24 5.67 11.44
C ASP A 114 19.74 6.44 10.21
N ALA A 115 18.88 7.32 9.69
CA ALA A 115 19.03 7.97 8.40
C ALA A 115 20.00 9.17 8.38
N PHE A 116 20.50 9.60 9.54
CA PHE A 116 21.30 10.81 9.70
C PHE A 116 22.63 10.52 10.40
N GLU A 117 23.67 11.22 9.98
CA GLU A 117 25.03 11.19 10.54
C GLU A 117 25.54 12.62 10.73
N GLU A 118 26.52 12.82 11.62
CA GLU A 118 27.18 14.12 11.80
C GLU A 118 27.99 14.46 10.54
N SER A 119 27.95 15.72 10.10
CA SER A 119 28.67 16.13 8.91
C SER A 119 30.18 16.22 9.17
N ASP A 120 30.98 15.74 8.21
CA ASP A 120 32.45 15.76 8.29
C ASP A 120 33.01 17.19 8.30
N ASP A 121 32.33 18.13 7.62
CA ASP A 121 32.77 19.52 7.46
C ASP A 121 32.39 20.41 8.66
N ASN A 122 31.25 20.11 9.29
CA ASN A 122 30.69 20.88 10.38
C ASN A 122 30.02 19.93 11.38
N GLY A 123 30.74 19.54 12.44
CA GLY A 123 30.30 18.53 13.42
C GLY A 123 29.02 18.87 14.20
N GLU A 124 28.41 20.04 13.96
CA GLU A 124 27.13 20.43 14.54
C GLU A 124 25.93 20.14 13.61
N GLU A 125 26.16 19.91 12.31
CA GLU A 125 25.08 19.68 11.35
C GLU A 125 24.85 18.18 11.10
N MET A 126 23.59 17.74 11.27
CA MET A 126 23.17 16.38 10.94
C MET A 126 22.79 16.30 9.46
N VAL A 127 23.51 15.48 8.70
CA VAL A 127 23.28 15.24 7.27
C VAL A 127 22.74 13.84 7.04
N VAL A 128 22.05 13.63 5.90
CA VAL A 128 21.58 12.30 5.53
C VAL A 128 22.76 11.38 5.22
N ASN A 129 22.68 10.14 5.71
CA ASN A 129 23.76 9.18 5.56
C ASN A 129 23.95 8.70 4.10
N ARG A 130 25.03 7.97 3.84
CA ARG A 130 25.32 7.40 2.52
C ARG A 130 24.23 6.47 1.98
N PHE A 131 23.50 5.76 2.84
CA PHE A 131 22.47 4.80 2.41
C PHE A 131 21.20 5.51 1.94
N VAL A 132 20.87 6.65 2.55
CA VAL A 132 19.78 7.51 2.07
C VAL A 132 20.16 8.13 0.71
N LYS A 133 21.40 8.58 0.54
CA LYS A 133 21.91 9.06 -0.76
C LYS A 133 21.81 7.97 -1.83
N GLN A 134 22.25 6.75 -1.50
CA GLN A 134 22.11 5.57 -2.35
C GLN A 134 20.64 5.29 -2.70
N LEU A 135 19.72 5.37 -1.74
CA LEU A 135 18.30 5.16 -1.99
C LEU A 135 17.76 6.15 -3.04
N VAL A 136 18.13 7.43 -2.94
CA VAL A 136 17.69 8.46 -3.89
C VAL A 136 18.12 8.13 -5.33
N GLU A 137 19.35 7.62 -5.51
CA GLU A 137 19.84 7.17 -6.81
C GLU A 137 19.11 5.92 -7.31
N VAL A 138 18.92 4.95 -6.41
CA VAL A 138 18.27 3.66 -6.75
C VAL A 138 16.80 3.83 -7.12
N VAL A 139 16.10 4.85 -6.62
CA VAL A 139 14.72 5.17 -6.99
C VAL A 139 14.57 5.41 -8.50
N ASP A 140 15.44 6.20 -9.11
CA ASP A 140 15.42 6.47 -10.56
C ASP A 140 15.77 5.22 -11.37
N ILE A 141 16.75 4.45 -10.90
CA ILE A 141 17.16 3.19 -11.55
C ILE A 141 16.01 2.18 -11.51
N ALA A 142 15.35 2.02 -10.36
CA ALA A 142 14.24 1.07 -10.21
C ALA A 142 13.03 1.48 -11.07
N ALA A 143 12.71 2.77 -11.14
CA ALA A 143 11.66 3.28 -12.02
C ALA A 143 11.98 3.00 -13.50
N SER A 144 13.22 3.26 -13.91
CA SER A 144 13.67 3.05 -15.29
C SER A 144 13.61 1.58 -15.70
N ASP A 145 14.05 0.69 -14.81
CA ASP A 145 14.05 -0.75 -15.04
C ASP A 145 12.63 -1.33 -15.18
N VAL A 146 11.66 -0.86 -14.38
CA VAL A 146 10.27 -1.37 -14.44
C VAL A 146 9.56 -0.87 -15.70
N HIS A 147 9.73 0.41 -16.05
CA HIS A 147 9.09 0.99 -17.23
C HIS A 147 9.85 0.80 -18.54
N GLN A 148 11.00 0.12 -18.50
CA GLN A 148 11.87 -0.16 -19.66
C GLN A 148 12.23 1.11 -20.47
N CYS A 149 12.36 2.24 -19.78
CA CYS A 149 12.60 3.55 -20.37
C CYS A 149 13.39 4.38 -19.35
N GLU A 150 14.34 5.19 -19.81
CA GLU A 150 15.09 6.07 -18.92
C GLU A 150 14.15 7.09 -18.26
N ARG A 151 13.91 6.92 -16.97
CA ARG A 151 12.98 7.71 -16.17
C ARG A 151 13.75 8.39 -15.06
N ARG A 152 13.93 9.70 -15.19
CA ARG A 152 14.36 10.55 -14.09
C ARG A 152 13.13 11.11 -13.39
N LEU A 153 12.87 10.66 -12.17
CA LEU A 153 11.74 11.17 -11.40
C LEU A 153 12.02 12.61 -10.98
N ARG A 154 10.93 13.36 -10.74
CA ARG A 154 11.08 14.68 -10.12
C ARG A 154 11.72 14.51 -8.74
N PRO A 155 12.60 15.43 -8.31
CA PRO A 155 13.15 15.41 -6.97
C PRO A 155 12.03 15.32 -5.93
N PRO A 156 12.26 14.58 -4.81
CA PRO A 156 11.26 14.45 -3.78
C PRO A 156 10.96 15.79 -3.11
N GLU A 157 9.73 15.94 -2.64
CA GLU A 157 9.41 16.97 -1.66
C GLU A 157 10.07 16.58 -0.32
N LYS A 158 10.85 17.51 0.24
CA LYS A 158 11.55 17.33 1.51
C LYS A 158 10.75 18.00 2.63
N ILE A 159 10.33 17.21 3.62
CA ILE A 159 9.50 17.70 4.72
C ILE A 159 10.20 17.35 6.04
N ALA A 160 10.48 18.36 6.87
CA ALA A 160 10.98 18.14 8.23
C ALA A 160 9.87 17.55 9.09
N THR A 161 10.19 16.55 9.91
CA THR A 161 9.22 15.88 10.78
C THR A 161 9.75 15.80 12.22
N PRO A 162 8.87 15.63 13.24
CA PRO A 162 9.31 15.51 14.63
C PRO A 162 10.31 14.37 14.87
N TYR A 163 10.26 13.31 14.06
CA TYR A 163 11.13 12.15 14.15
C TYR A 163 12.37 12.20 13.24
N GLY A 164 12.56 13.27 12.47
CA GLY A 164 13.66 13.38 11.51
C GLY A 164 13.22 14.12 10.25
N GLY A 165 13.04 13.38 9.16
CA GLY A 165 12.60 13.93 7.89
C GLY A 165 11.72 12.98 7.09
N ARG A 166 11.17 13.49 6.00
CA ARG A 166 10.34 12.72 5.07
C ARG A 166 10.63 13.18 3.65
N LEU A 167 10.81 12.22 2.74
CA LEU A 167 10.94 12.45 1.30
C LEU A 167 9.71 11.89 0.61
N VAL A 168 9.05 12.68 -0.23
CA VAL A 168 7.83 12.27 -0.93
C VAL A 168 8.03 12.37 -2.43
N TRP A 169 7.90 11.24 -3.12
CA TRP A 169 7.86 11.18 -4.58
C TRP A 169 6.43 10.94 -5.06
N ARG A 170 6.11 11.56 -6.19
CA ARG A 170 4.98 11.16 -7.03
C ARG A 170 5.49 10.19 -8.09
N MET A 171 5.07 8.94 -8.01
CA MET A 171 5.46 7.89 -8.94
C MET A 171 4.75 8.04 -10.30
N PRO A 172 5.24 7.38 -11.35
CA PRO A 172 4.66 7.43 -12.70
C PRO A 172 3.17 7.14 -12.79
N GLY A 173 2.73 6.10 -12.08
CA GLY A 173 1.34 5.68 -11.93
C GLY A 173 0.52 6.58 -11.03
N LYS A 174 1.01 7.79 -10.73
CA LYS A 174 0.35 8.84 -9.95
C LYS A 174 0.13 8.52 -8.47
N ASN A 175 0.61 7.38 -7.97
CA ASN A 175 0.61 7.07 -6.54
C ASN A 175 1.80 7.71 -5.83
N LYS A 176 1.79 7.68 -4.50
CA LYS A 176 2.84 8.27 -3.66
C LYS A 176 3.81 7.21 -3.15
N LEU A 177 5.10 7.55 -3.19
CA LEU A 177 6.15 6.87 -2.45
C LEU A 177 6.63 7.81 -1.35
N VAL A 178 6.45 7.41 -0.10
CA VAL A 178 6.77 8.19 1.09
C VAL A 178 7.91 7.50 1.83
N VAL A 179 9.07 8.13 1.88
CA VAL A 179 10.22 7.63 2.65
C VAL A 179 10.33 8.44 3.93
N HIS A 180 10.18 7.75 5.05
CA HIS A 180 10.32 8.30 6.39
C HIS A 180 11.76 8.10 6.87
N LEU A 181 12.46 9.19 7.18
CA LEU A 181 13.85 9.20 7.61
C LEU A 181 13.90 9.40 9.13
N LYS A 182 14.39 8.40 9.85
CA LYS A 182 14.52 8.45 11.31
C LYS A 182 15.80 9.15 11.73
N ASP A 183 15.66 10.15 12.58
CA ASP A 183 16.76 10.78 13.28
C ASP A 183 16.84 10.22 14.71
N ARG A 184 17.93 9.54 15.02
CA ARG A 184 18.15 8.94 16.34
C ARG A 184 18.31 9.99 17.43
N SER A 185 18.77 11.20 17.11
CA SER A 185 18.93 12.29 18.09
C SER A 185 17.58 12.83 18.59
N LYS A 186 16.54 12.77 17.74
CA LYS A 186 15.21 13.30 18.03
C LYS A 186 14.27 12.31 18.70
N ILE A 187 14.64 11.03 18.76
CA ILE A 187 13.78 9.96 19.26
C ILE A 187 14.46 9.24 20.41
N ARG A 188 13.70 8.91 21.45
CA ARG A 188 14.21 8.10 22.56
C ARG A 188 14.77 6.76 22.05
N ASN A 189 15.98 6.43 22.50
CA ASN A 189 16.65 5.18 22.16
C ASN A 189 15.74 3.95 22.36
N ARG A 190 15.90 2.96 21.45
CA ARG A 190 15.16 1.67 21.41
C ARG A 190 13.65 1.76 21.10
N LYS A 191 13.15 2.90 20.63
CA LYS A 191 11.77 3.02 20.13
C LYS A 191 11.61 2.48 18.71
N ARG A 192 10.53 1.73 18.51
CA ARG A 192 10.10 1.17 17.21
C ARG A 192 9.30 2.22 16.43
N TRP A 193 9.26 2.13 15.11
CA TRP A 193 8.49 3.03 14.25
C TRP A 193 7.00 3.11 14.61
N SER A 194 6.38 2.00 15.03
CA SER A 194 5.00 1.96 15.51
C SER A 194 4.73 2.77 16.78
N GLN A 195 5.78 3.27 17.45
CA GLN A 195 5.67 4.13 18.63
C GLN A 195 6.02 5.59 18.31
N VAL A 196 6.43 5.86 17.07
CA VAL A 196 6.88 7.17 16.56
C VAL A 196 5.85 7.74 15.58
N MET A 197 5.24 6.86 14.79
CA MET A 197 4.12 7.12 13.89
C MET A 197 2.79 7.03 14.66
#